data_AF-A0A2V3IZL9-F1
#
_entry.id   AF-A0A2V3IZL9-F1
#
_cell.length_a   1.000
_cell.length_b   1.000
_cell.length_c   1.000
_cell.angle_alpha   90.00
_cell.angle_beta   90.00
_cell.angle_gamma   90.00
#
_symmetry.space_group_name_H-M   'P 1'
#
loop_
_entity.id
_entity.type
_entity.pdbx_description
1 polymer ?
#
loop_
_entity_poly.entity_id
_entity_poly.type
_entity_poly.pdbx_seq_one_letter_code
_entity_poly.pdbx_strand_id
1 'polypeptide(L)'
;MEFNFSIVGYLLQSNQSQAAIARVVAWSGYLRASEVLNLTWALVALPGDPMLSYYPSETAGVCIKDTKTRPFQFVPISRKESVIVLAAYKRSTRPEARMQSKVFTLTYSAYHQQLQLACSILGLLDFRITSHLARIGRALHDFVAGKSAESIAIIGRWKDLSSL
;
A
#
# COMPACT_ATOMS: atom_id res chain seq x y z
N MET A 1 9.76 29.53 -10.77
CA MET A 1 8.38 29.02 -10.73
C MET A 1 8.25 28.22 -9.45
N GLU A 2 7.69 28.81 -8.39
CA GLU A 2 7.58 28.14 -7.09
C GLU A 2 6.39 27.18 -7.11
N PHE A 3 6.65 25.89 -6.90
CA PHE A 3 5.59 24.91 -6.70
C PHE A 3 4.93 25.19 -5.34
N ASN A 4 3.68 25.64 -5.35
CA ASN A 4 2.98 25.97 -4.12
C ASN A 4 2.61 24.68 -3.35
N PHE A 5 3.51 24.27 -2.45
CA PHE A 5 3.40 23.05 -1.64
C PHE A 5 2.10 22.96 -0.83
N SER A 6 1.43 24.08 -0.52
CA SER A 6 0.14 24.05 0.18
C SER A 6 -0.98 23.44 -0.68
N ILE A 7 -1.03 23.76 -1.97
CA ILE A 7 -2.01 23.22 -2.92
C ILE A 7 -1.73 21.75 -3.19
N VAL A 8 -0.45 21.39 -3.41
CA VAL A 8 -0.04 19.99 -3.60
C VAL A 8 -0.37 19.15 -2.35
N GLY A 9 -0.12 19.69 -1.15
CA GLY A 9 -0.47 19.03 0.11
C GLY A 9 -1.98 18.83 0.28
N TYR A 10 -2.79 19.84 -0.05
CA TYR A 10 -4.25 19.75 0.01
C TYR A 10 -4.81 18.73 -0.99
N LEU A 11 -4.30 18.71 -2.23
CA LEU A 11 -4.69 17.73 -3.25
C LEU A 11 -4.36 16.29 -2.79
N LEU A 12 -3.16 16.06 -2.25
CA LEU A 12 -2.75 14.75 -1.71
C LEU A 12 -3.64 14.27 -0.55
N GLN A 13 -4.23 15.18 0.23
CA GLN A 13 -5.17 14.85 1.30
C GLN A 13 -6.61 14.55 0.81
N SER A 14 -6.93 14.82 -0.45
CA SER A 14 -8.27 14.54 -1.01
C SER A 14 -8.61 13.05 -0.98
N ASN A 15 -9.89 12.69 -0.86
CA ASN A 15 -10.33 11.29 -0.80
C ASN A 15 -9.89 10.47 -2.03
N GLN A 16 -9.83 11.08 -3.21
CA GLN A 16 -9.37 10.42 -4.44
C GLN A 16 -7.86 10.16 -4.39
N SER A 17 -7.05 11.16 -4.02
CA SER A 17 -5.60 10.99 -3.87
C SER A 17 -5.25 10.01 -2.76
N GLN A 18 -5.89 10.10 -1.58
CA GLN A 18 -5.74 9.12 -0.51
C GLN A 18 -6.07 7.70 -1.01
N ALA A 19 -7.16 7.51 -1.75
CA ALA A 19 -7.54 6.20 -2.28
C ALA A 19 -6.55 5.68 -3.33
N ALA A 20 -6.00 6.56 -4.18
CA ALA A 20 -4.96 6.20 -5.15
C ALA A 20 -3.65 5.80 -4.44
N ILE A 21 -3.19 6.59 -3.47
CA ILE A 21 -1.99 6.31 -2.65
C ILE A 21 -2.17 5.00 -1.89
N ALA A 22 -3.32 4.78 -1.26
CA ALA A 22 -3.65 3.52 -0.60
C ALA A 22 -3.64 2.33 -1.57
N ARG A 23 -3.98 2.52 -2.85
CA ARG A 23 -3.96 1.46 -3.88
C ARG A 23 -2.54 1.18 -4.37
N VAL A 24 -1.69 2.18 -4.49
CA VAL A 24 -0.24 2.01 -4.73
C VAL A 24 0.42 1.26 -3.57
N VAL A 25 0.16 1.67 -2.32
CA VAL A 25 0.69 1.01 -1.11
C VAL A 25 0.19 -0.43 -0.99
N ALA A 26 -1.11 -0.67 -1.19
CA ALA A 26 -1.69 -2.02 -1.10
C ALA A 26 -1.21 -2.95 -2.22
N TRP A 27 -1.10 -2.47 -3.45
CA TRP A 27 -0.54 -3.24 -4.55
C TRP A 27 0.95 -3.52 -4.34
N SER A 28 1.73 -2.60 -3.75
CA SER A 28 3.16 -2.85 -3.49
C SER A 28 3.45 -3.72 -2.25
N GLY A 29 2.59 -3.71 -1.23
CA GLY A 29 2.71 -4.57 -0.03
C GLY A 29 1.83 -5.83 -0.05
N TYR A 30 1.17 -6.15 -1.16
CA TYR A 30 0.17 -7.23 -1.23
C TYR A 30 -0.89 -7.13 -0.12
N LEU A 31 -1.34 -5.91 0.21
CA LEU A 31 -2.23 -5.67 1.34
C LEU A 31 -3.68 -5.99 0.99
N ARG A 32 -4.38 -6.58 1.96
CA ARG A 32 -5.83 -6.74 1.96
C ARG A 32 -6.47 -5.38 2.19
N ALA A 33 -7.69 -5.20 1.71
CA ALA A 33 -8.44 -3.95 1.87
C ALA A 33 -8.54 -3.49 3.34
N SER A 34 -8.76 -4.43 4.26
CA SER A 34 -8.86 -4.18 5.71
C SER A 34 -7.52 -3.82 6.36
N GLU A 35 -6.40 -4.33 5.84
CA GLU A 35 -5.06 -4.05 6.39
C GLU A 35 -4.66 -2.60 6.07
N VAL A 36 -4.81 -2.18 4.82
CA VAL A 36 -4.46 -0.79 4.41
C VAL A 36 -5.43 0.27 4.95
N LEU A 37 -6.72 -0.05 5.09
CA LEU A 37 -7.73 0.89 5.65
C LEU A 37 -7.66 1.02 7.19
N ASN A 38 -6.85 0.20 7.87
CA ASN A 38 -6.60 0.30 9.31
C ASN A 38 -5.12 0.54 9.66
N LEU A 39 -4.28 0.77 8.65
CA LEU A 39 -2.88 1.13 8.82
C LEU A 39 -2.75 2.47 9.55
N THR A 40 -1.86 2.54 10.55
CA THR A 40 -1.51 3.76 11.30
C THR A 40 -0.04 4.12 11.09
N TRP A 41 0.35 5.37 11.33
CA TRP A 41 1.74 5.81 11.08
C TRP A 41 2.78 5.10 11.96
N ALA A 42 2.40 4.56 13.12
CA ALA A 42 3.19 3.68 13.98
C ALA A 42 3.56 2.34 13.32
N LEU A 43 2.88 2.00 12.23
CA LEU A 43 3.03 0.76 11.48
C LEU A 43 3.62 1.02 10.08
N VAL A 44 4.22 2.19 9.84
CA VAL A 44 4.86 2.57 8.57
C VAL A 44 6.30 3.01 8.79
N ALA A 45 7.23 2.13 8.46
CA ALA A 45 8.65 2.44 8.35
C ALA A 45 8.94 3.07 6.98
N LEU A 46 9.79 4.09 6.96
CA LEU A 46 10.29 4.77 5.74
C LEU A 46 11.82 4.68 5.69
N PRO A 47 12.46 4.82 4.52
CA PRO A 47 13.92 4.90 4.38
C PRO A 47 14.63 5.65 5.50
N GLY A 48 15.53 4.96 6.21
CA GLY A 48 16.24 5.47 7.39
C GLY A 48 15.64 5.12 8.76
N ASP A 49 14.45 4.52 8.82
CA ASP A 49 13.85 4.01 10.06
C ASP A 49 14.64 2.78 10.59
N PRO A 50 14.98 2.69 11.90
CA PRO A 50 15.68 1.55 12.47
C PRO A 50 15.02 0.18 12.24
N MET A 51 13.68 0.12 12.05
CA MET A 51 12.96 -1.11 11.70
C MET A 51 13.38 -1.69 10.33
N LEU A 52 14.01 -0.88 9.47
CA LEU A 52 14.46 -1.27 8.13
C LEU A 52 15.95 -1.68 8.08
N SER A 53 16.62 -1.83 9.22
CA SER A 53 18.07 -2.13 9.33
C SER A 53 18.55 -3.39 8.57
N TYR A 54 17.65 -4.33 8.26
CA TYR A 54 17.94 -5.54 7.47
C TYR A 54 17.48 -5.47 6.01
N TYR A 55 17.02 -4.30 5.54
CA TYR A 55 16.52 -4.07 4.18
C TYR A 55 17.38 -3.08 3.41
N PRO A 56 17.37 -3.09 2.06
CA PRO A 56 18.01 -2.06 1.24
C PRO A 56 17.52 -0.66 1.62
N SER A 57 18.42 0.33 1.66
CA SER A 57 18.16 1.67 2.22
C SER A 57 16.99 2.44 1.56
N GLU A 58 16.67 2.17 0.29
CA GLU A 58 15.51 2.75 -0.40
C GLU A 58 14.16 2.08 -0.04
N THR A 59 14.13 1.05 0.81
CA THR A 59 12.92 0.30 1.16
C THR A 59 12.05 1.08 2.15
N ALA A 60 10.73 1.10 1.94
CA ALA A 60 9.75 1.38 3.00
C ALA A 60 9.12 0.06 3.46
N GLY A 61 8.28 0.07 4.50
CA GLY A 61 7.50 -1.12 4.83
C GLY A 61 6.41 -0.90 5.85
N VAL A 62 5.56 -1.91 6.02
CA VAL A 62 4.41 -1.85 6.93
C VAL A 62 4.34 -3.04 7.87
N CYS A 63 3.99 -2.77 9.13
CA CYS A 63 3.79 -3.77 10.18
C CYS A 63 2.31 -4.14 10.27
N ILE A 64 1.91 -5.33 9.82
CA ILE A 64 0.52 -5.79 9.95
C ILE A 64 0.37 -6.55 11.26
N LYS A 65 -0.30 -5.96 12.24
CA LYS A 65 -0.54 -6.57 13.57
C LYS A 65 -1.38 -7.84 13.45
N ASP A 66 -2.55 -7.72 12.84
CA ASP A 66 -3.55 -8.78 12.77
C ASP A 66 -3.55 -9.40 11.37
N THR A 67 -2.94 -10.57 11.22
CA THR A 67 -2.97 -11.35 9.98
C THR A 67 -3.64 -12.70 10.22
N LYS A 68 -4.21 -13.29 9.16
CA LYS A 68 -4.77 -14.66 9.21
C LYS A 68 -3.72 -15.76 9.40
N THR A 69 -2.43 -15.44 9.29
CA THR A 69 -1.33 -16.41 9.17
C THR A 69 -0.46 -16.45 10.42
N ARG A 70 0.03 -15.29 10.89
CA ARG A 70 0.72 -15.09 12.18
C ARG A 70 0.50 -13.65 12.69
N PRO A 71 0.44 -13.40 14.01
CA PRO A 71 0.45 -12.02 14.51
C PRO A 71 1.77 -11.32 14.16
N PHE A 72 1.71 -10.00 13.93
CA PHE A 72 2.83 -9.11 13.61
C PHE A 72 3.75 -9.59 12.47
N GLN A 73 3.34 -9.32 11.22
CA GLN A 73 4.19 -9.56 10.04
C GLN A 73 4.64 -8.23 9.41
N PHE A 74 5.95 -8.08 9.20
CA PHE A 74 6.52 -6.98 8.43
C PHE A 74 6.38 -7.25 6.92
N VAL A 75 6.12 -6.19 6.16
CA VAL A 75 5.87 -6.24 4.71
C VAL A 75 6.72 -5.17 4.02
N PRO A 76 7.77 -5.54 3.27
CA PRO A 76 8.58 -4.56 2.54
C PRO A 76 7.84 -3.98 1.33
N ILE A 77 8.04 -2.69 1.11
CA ILE A 77 7.60 -1.90 -0.03
C ILE A 77 8.88 -1.40 -0.72
N SER A 78 9.39 -2.21 -1.65
CA SER A 78 10.67 -1.94 -2.34
C SER A 78 10.49 -1.26 -3.72
N ARG A 79 9.26 -0.98 -4.14
CA ARG A 79 9.01 -0.26 -5.41
C ARG A 79 9.19 1.25 -5.20
N LYS A 80 10.22 1.83 -5.82
CA LYS A 80 10.68 3.21 -5.62
C LYS A 80 9.56 4.26 -5.72
N GLU A 81 8.71 4.18 -6.74
CA GLU A 81 7.56 5.09 -6.89
C GLU A 81 6.59 5.02 -5.71
N SER A 82 6.36 3.82 -5.15
CA SER A 82 5.49 3.64 -3.98
C SER A 82 6.11 4.23 -2.71
N VAL A 83 7.43 4.11 -2.55
CA VAL A 83 8.18 4.71 -1.45
C VAL A 83 8.13 6.24 -1.54
N ILE A 84 8.41 6.81 -2.71
CA ILE A 84 8.37 8.25 -2.98
C ILE A 84 6.98 8.81 -2.68
N VAL A 85 5.92 8.16 -3.20
CA VAL A 85 4.53 8.61 -3.00
C VAL A 85 4.11 8.51 -1.52
N LEU A 86 4.46 7.44 -0.81
CA LEU A 86 4.16 7.28 0.62
C LEU A 86 4.93 8.30 1.49
N ALA A 87 6.19 8.58 1.18
CA ALA A 87 7.01 9.57 1.87
C ALA A 87 6.62 11.02 1.53
N ALA A 88 6.13 11.29 0.31
CA ALA A 88 5.49 12.57 -0.02
C ALA A 88 4.18 12.75 0.75
N TYR A 89 3.35 11.70 0.81
CA TYR A 89 2.09 11.72 1.54
C TYR A 89 2.30 11.94 3.06
N LYS A 90 3.25 11.23 3.71
CA LYS A 90 3.59 11.45 5.14
C LYS A 90 4.05 12.88 5.44
N ARG A 91 4.70 13.55 4.47
CA ARG A 91 5.09 14.98 4.56
C ARG A 91 3.93 15.94 4.28
N SER A 92 2.94 15.52 3.50
CA SER A 92 1.73 16.32 3.24
C SER A 92 0.75 16.30 4.42
N THR A 93 0.73 15.23 5.22
CA THR A 93 0.01 15.18 6.49
C THR A 93 0.77 16.01 7.54
N ARG A 94 0.12 17.03 8.11
CA ARG A 94 0.70 17.96 9.10
C ARG A 94 1.19 17.25 10.38
N PRO A 95 1.99 17.91 11.26
CA PRO A 95 2.62 17.30 12.45
C PRO A 95 1.68 16.58 13.44
N GLU A 96 0.37 16.78 13.34
CA GLU A 96 -0.67 16.01 14.03
C GLU A 96 -0.83 14.55 13.54
N ALA A 97 0.02 14.11 12.60
CA ALA A 97 0.32 12.71 12.29
C ALA A 97 1.02 11.99 13.48
N ARG A 98 0.37 12.04 14.66
CA ARG A 98 0.66 11.20 15.83
C ARG A 98 0.79 9.76 15.35
N MET A 99 1.74 9.01 15.91
CA MET A 99 2.00 7.61 15.53
C MET A 99 0.71 6.75 15.50
N GLN A 100 -0.24 6.99 16.40
CA GLN A 100 -1.50 6.23 16.46
C GLN A 100 -2.56 6.64 15.41
N SER A 101 -2.40 7.78 14.73
CA SER A 101 -3.32 8.24 13.67
C SER A 101 -3.31 7.30 12.47
N LYS A 102 -4.47 7.09 11.85
CA LYS A 102 -4.58 6.34 10.58
C LYS A 102 -3.77 7.04 9.47
N VAL A 103 -3.18 6.24 8.60
CA VAL A 103 -2.53 6.71 7.36
C VAL A 103 -3.59 7.27 6.41
N PHE A 104 -4.71 6.56 6.24
CA PHE A 104 -5.79 6.94 5.34
C PHE A 104 -7.12 7.09 6.09
N THR A 105 -7.80 8.22 5.90
CA THR A 105 -9.13 8.52 6.48
C THR A 105 -10.24 8.13 5.50
N LEU A 106 -10.18 6.90 4.98
CA LEU A 106 -11.03 6.42 3.89
C LEU A 106 -12.12 5.45 4.36
N THR A 107 -13.29 5.54 3.72
CA THR A 107 -14.28 4.45 3.74
C THR A 107 -13.91 3.37 2.73
N TYR A 108 -14.41 2.14 2.93
CA TYR A 108 -14.25 1.07 1.93
C TYR A 108 -14.89 1.44 0.57
N SER A 109 -15.96 2.23 0.58
CA SER A 109 -16.65 2.68 -0.63
C SER A 109 -15.75 3.59 -1.49
N ALA A 110 -15.24 4.70 -0.94
CA ALA A 110 -14.33 5.60 -1.67
C ALA A 110 -13.07 4.87 -2.15
N TYR A 111 -12.53 3.99 -1.30
CA TYR A 111 -11.41 3.13 -1.64
C TYR A 111 -11.70 2.17 -2.80
N HIS A 112 -12.90 1.60 -2.88
CA HIS A 112 -13.32 0.71 -3.97
C HIS A 112 -13.69 1.46 -5.24
N GLN A 113 -14.32 2.64 -5.14
CA GLN A 113 -14.58 3.53 -6.27
C GLN A 113 -13.29 3.87 -7.05
N GLN A 114 -12.17 4.08 -6.35
CA GLN A 114 -10.87 4.29 -7.01
C GLN A 114 -10.39 3.07 -7.82
N LEU A 115 -10.73 1.84 -7.40
CA LEU A 115 -10.44 0.63 -8.18
C LEU A 115 -11.33 0.56 -9.42
N GLN A 116 -12.63 0.88 -9.30
CA GLN A 116 -13.55 0.92 -10.43
C GLN A 116 -13.18 2.01 -11.44
N LEU A 117 -12.73 3.18 -10.98
CA LEU A 117 -12.19 4.24 -11.82
C LEU A 117 -10.95 3.78 -12.60
N ALA A 118 -10.01 3.09 -11.94
CA ALA A 118 -8.85 2.51 -12.61
C ALA A 118 -9.24 1.44 -13.64
N CYS A 119 -10.24 0.61 -13.34
CA CYS A 119 -10.75 -0.38 -14.30
C CYS A 119 -11.44 0.30 -15.50
N SER A 120 -12.21 1.37 -15.27
CA SER A 120 -12.82 2.19 -16.33
C SER A 120 -11.79 2.77 -17.30
N ILE A 121 -10.75 3.42 -16.76
CA ILE A 121 -9.66 4.02 -17.55
C ILE A 121 -8.89 2.98 -18.38
N LEU A 122 -8.85 1.72 -17.93
CA LEU A 122 -8.17 0.60 -18.60
C LEU A 122 -9.10 -0.25 -19.50
N GLY A 123 -10.39 0.09 -19.62
CA GLY A 123 -11.35 -0.72 -20.40
C GLY A 123 -11.69 -2.08 -19.77
N LEU A 124 -11.58 -2.20 -18.44
CA LEU A 124 -11.70 -3.47 -17.70
C LEU A 124 -12.99 -3.60 -16.87
N LEU A 125 -14.03 -2.80 -17.11
CA LEU A 125 -15.27 -2.80 -16.29
C LEU A 125 -16.08 -4.10 -16.39
N ASP A 126 -16.03 -4.79 -17.54
CA ASP A 126 -16.71 -6.08 -17.72
C ASP A 126 -16.08 -7.20 -16.88
N PHE A 127 -14.81 -7.03 -16.48
CA PHE A 127 -14.15 -7.89 -15.52
C PHE A 127 -14.51 -7.45 -14.10
N ARG A 128 -14.99 -8.39 -13.28
CA ARG A 128 -15.36 -8.14 -11.86
C ARG A 128 -14.13 -7.99 -10.95
N ILE A 129 -13.23 -7.04 -11.27
CA ILE A 129 -11.97 -6.82 -10.55
C ILE A 129 -12.25 -6.37 -9.11
N THR A 130 -11.97 -7.26 -8.16
CA THR A 130 -12.07 -6.96 -6.73
C THR A 130 -10.73 -6.52 -6.16
N SER A 131 -10.77 -5.89 -4.98
CA SER A 131 -9.59 -5.60 -4.17
C SER A 131 -8.74 -6.84 -3.83
N HIS A 132 -9.31 -8.05 -3.94
CA HIS A 132 -8.59 -9.31 -3.75
C HIS A 132 -7.94 -9.79 -5.05
N LEU A 133 -8.65 -9.70 -6.19
CA LEU A 133 -8.09 -10.02 -7.51
C LEU A 133 -6.94 -9.08 -7.87
N ALA A 134 -7.01 -7.79 -7.54
CA ALA A 134 -5.90 -6.85 -7.73
C ALA A 134 -4.62 -7.24 -6.93
N ARG A 135 -4.80 -7.93 -5.80
CA ARG A 135 -3.71 -8.46 -4.95
C ARG A 135 -3.09 -9.73 -5.55
N ILE A 136 -3.92 -10.60 -6.17
CA ILE A 136 -3.46 -11.77 -6.94
C ILE A 136 -2.78 -11.32 -8.23
N GLY A 137 -3.26 -10.27 -8.90
CA GLY A 137 -2.60 -9.66 -10.06
C GLY A 137 -1.17 -9.17 -9.74
N ARG A 138 -0.89 -8.73 -8.51
CA ARG A 138 0.49 -8.46 -8.06
C ARG A 138 1.32 -9.74 -7.89
N ALA A 139 0.73 -10.83 -7.38
CA ALA A 139 1.42 -12.12 -7.29
C ALA A 139 1.82 -12.63 -8.66
N LEU A 140 0.87 -12.64 -9.60
CA LEU A 140 1.13 -13.03 -10.99
C LEU A 140 2.20 -12.15 -11.65
N HIS A 141 2.12 -10.81 -11.47
CA HIS A 141 3.14 -9.88 -11.96
C HIS A 141 4.55 -10.21 -11.44
N ASP A 142 4.72 -10.37 -10.12
CA ASP A 142 6.03 -10.64 -9.54
C ASP A 142 6.54 -12.05 -9.88
N PHE A 143 5.65 -13.03 -10.01
CA PHE A 143 6.00 -14.39 -10.44
C PHE A 143 6.51 -14.41 -11.89
N VAL A 144 5.80 -13.73 -12.80
CA VAL A 144 6.23 -13.52 -14.20
C VAL A 144 7.54 -12.72 -14.27
N ALA A 145 7.79 -11.82 -13.32
CA ALA A 145 9.07 -11.12 -13.16
C ALA A 145 10.18 -11.96 -12.49
N GLY A 146 10.00 -13.29 -12.35
CA GLY A 146 11.03 -14.23 -11.87
C GLY A 146 11.16 -14.35 -10.34
N LYS A 147 10.25 -13.77 -9.56
CA LYS A 147 10.26 -13.88 -8.10
C LYS A 147 9.66 -15.22 -7.65
N SER A 148 10.33 -15.90 -6.71
CA SER A 148 9.92 -17.23 -6.26
C SER A 148 8.52 -17.23 -5.61
N ALA A 149 7.78 -18.33 -5.79
CA ALA A 149 6.42 -18.47 -5.25
C ALA A 149 6.40 -18.39 -3.71
N GLU A 150 7.45 -18.89 -3.05
CA GLU A 150 7.65 -18.84 -1.60
C GLU A 150 7.82 -17.38 -1.14
N SER A 151 8.64 -16.59 -1.84
CA SER A 151 8.83 -15.17 -1.55
C SER A 151 7.51 -14.40 -1.65
N ILE A 152 6.71 -14.68 -2.68
CA ILE A 152 5.39 -14.07 -2.88
C ILE A 152 4.41 -14.50 -1.78
N ALA A 153 4.35 -15.80 -1.48
CA ALA A 153 3.47 -16.37 -0.45
C ALA A 153 3.77 -15.81 0.95
N ILE A 154 5.05 -15.69 1.31
CA ILE A 154 5.53 -15.06 2.55
C ILE A 154 5.11 -13.59 2.59
N ILE A 155 5.51 -12.79 1.59
CA ILE A 155 5.30 -11.33 1.62
C ILE A 155 3.81 -11.00 1.65
N GLY A 156 2.98 -11.66 0.83
CA GLY A 156 1.53 -11.45 0.81
C GLY A 156 0.73 -12.30 1.79
N ARG A 157 1.39 -12.98 2.72
CA ARG A 157 0.77 -13.58 3.91
C ARG A 157 -0.31 -14.60 3.53
N TRP A 158 0.05 -15.50 2.62
CA TRP A 158 -0.73 -16.69 2.25
C TRP A 158 -0.42 -17.85 3.21
N LYS A 159 -1.36 -18.78 3.36
CA LYS A 159 -1.24 -19.91 4.31
C LYS A 159 -0.31 -21.02 3.79
N ASP A 160 -0.40 -21.28 2.49
CA ASP A 160 0.26 -22.34 1.75
C ASP A 160 0.34 -21.93 0.27
N LEU A 161 1.21 -22.58 -0.53
CA LEU A 161 1.38 -22.27 -1.95
C LEU A 161 0.12 -22.57 -2.79
N SER A 162 -0.71 -23.51 -2.35
CA SER A 162 -2.02 -23.83 -2.92
C SER A 162 -3.08 -22.73 -2.73
N SER A 163 -2.82 -21.73 -1.88
CA SER A 163 -3.73 -20.61 -1.62
C SER A 163 -3.44 -19.36 -2.49
N LEU A 164 -2.41 -19.37 -3.34
CA LEU A 164 -1.80 -18.17 -3.95
C LEU A 164 -2.76 -17.36 -4.86
#